data_AF-A0A8T7BH11-F1
#
_entry.id   AF-A0A8T7BH11-F1
#
_cell.length_a   1.000
_cell.length_b   1.000
_cell.length_c   1.000
_cell.angle_alpha   90.00
_cell.angle_beta   90.00
_cell.angle_gamma   90.00
#
_symmetry.space_group_name_H-M   'P 1'
#
loop_
_entity.id
_entity.type
_entity.pdbx_description
1 polymer ?
#
loop_
_entity_poly.entity_id
_entity_poly.type
_entity_poly.pdbx_seq_one_letter_code
_entity_poly.pdbx_strand_id
1 'polypeptide(L)'
;VALALQGLYHVPVEMDLTKARDISKLVQQAGQYTVEGWKPVVGEFLYTRESGGVVSQFHVPDSIEPYSSEVVGAERKIVLGKKSGLASIDMKGKELGLTIPEDKRGEILAEVKDIGTSNKRLVTDDEFKGVVERVVT
;
A
#
# COMPACT_ATOMS: atom_id res chain seq x y z
N VAL A 1 -5.78 -21.42 5.69
CA VAL A 1 -5.37 -22.82 5.94
C VAL A 1 -4.06 -23.13 5.23
N ALA A 2 -4.01 -23.17 3.90
CA ALA A 2 -2.80 -23.44 3.12
C ALA A 2 -1.55 -22.66 3.55
N LEU A 3 -1.63 -21.32 3.65
CA LEU A 3 -0.51 -20.48 4.10
C LEU A 3 0.03 -20.90 5.48
N ALA A 4 -0.85 -21.24 6.43
CA ALA A 4 -0.43 -21.66 7.77
C ALA A 4 0.20 -23.05 7.75
N LEU A 5 -0.38 -23.99 6.98
CA LEU A 5 0.18 -25.34 6.80
C LEU A 5 1.61 -25.27 6.27
N GLN A 6 1.82 -24.49 5.20
CA GLN A 6 3.13 -24.33 4.59
C GLN A 6 4.11 -23.54 5.47
N GLY A 7 3.68 -22.38 5.99
CA GLY A 7 4.58 -21.42 6.66
C GLY A 7 4.83 -21.67 8.15
N LEU A 8 3.91 -22.31 8.87
CA LEU A 8 4.02 -22.55 10.31
C LEU A 8 4.18 -24.03 10.66
N TYR A 9 3.39 -24.89 10.01
CA TYR A 9 3.38 -26.33 10.30
C TYR A 9 4.34 -27.14 9.43
N HIS A 10 4.96 -26.51 8.44
CA HIS A 10 5.87 -27.16 7.48
C HIS A 10 5.22 -28.37 6.77
N VAL A 11 3.90 -28.32 6.61
CA VAL A 11 3.12 -29.32 5.88
C VAL A 11 3.08 -28.90 4.41
N PRO A 12 3.51 -29.76 3.46
CA PRO A 12 3.46 -29.47 2.04
C PRO A 12 2.04 -29.12 1.58
N VAL A 13 1.94 -28.12 0.70
CA VAL A 13 0.69 -27.71 0.06
C VAL A 13 0.94 -27.61 -1.43
N GLU A 14 0.06 -28.23 -2.23
CA GLU A 14 0.19 -28.23 -3.71
C GLU A 14 -0.34 -26.93 -4.35
N MET A 15 -1.05 -26.11 -3.59
CA MET A 15 -1.66 -24.87 -4.07
C MET A 15 -0.60 -23.79 -4.30
N ASP A 16 -0.63 -23.18 -5.49
CA ASP A 16 0.09 -21.95 -5.78
C ASP A 16 -0.54 -20.76 -5.05
N LEU A 17 0.05 -20.38 -3.91
CA LEU A 17 -0.42 -19.27 -3.08
C LEU A 17 -0.36 -17.92 -3.81
N THR A 18 0.46 -17.76 -4.85
CA THR A 18 0.54 -16.53 -5.62
C THR A 18 -0.76 -16.24 -6.38
N LYS A 19 -1.60 -17.27 -6.61
CA LYS A 19 -2.91 -17.17 -7.28
C LYS A 19 -4.08 -17.01 -6.32
N ALA A 20 -3.85 -17.06 -5.01
CA ALA A 20 -4.92 -17.06 -4.01
C ALA A 20 -5.83 -15.83 -4.12
N ARG A 21 -5.25 -14.66 -4.41
CA ARG A 21 -5.97 -13.39 -4.57
C ARG A 21 -6.86 -13.38 -5.81
N ASP A 22 -6.37 -13.90 -6.93
CA ASP A 22 -7.13 -13.98 -8.19
C ASP A 22 -8.28 -14.97 -8.09
N ILE A 23 -8.04 -16.14 -7.50
CA ILE A 23 -9.10 -17.12 -7.22
C ILE A 23 -10.14 -16.51 -6.28
N SER A 24 -9.73 -15.79 -5.24
CA SER A 24 -10.67 -15.14 -4.34
C SER A 24 -11.52 -14.08 -5.04
N LYS A 25 -10.97 -13.33 -6.00
CA LYS A 25 -11.75 -12.39 -6.84
C LYS A 25 -12.76 -13.14 -7.70
N LEU A 26 -12.37 -14.25 -8.33
CA LEU A 26 -13.26 -15.07 -9.14
C LEU A 26 -14.45 -15.60 -8.34
N VAL A 27 -14.21 -16.12 -7.13
CA VAL A 27 -15.27 -16.64 -6.25
C VAL A 27 -16.20 -15.53 -5.77
N GLN A 28 -15.66 -14.36 -5.42
CA GLN A 28 -16.45 -13.17 -5.08
C GLN A 28 -17.40 -12.76 -6.21
N GLN A 29 -16.90 -12.74 -7.45
CA GLN A 29 -17.69 -12.43 -8.64
C GLN A 29 -18.80 -13.45 -8.87
N ALA A 30 -18.47 -14.75 -8.83
CA ALA A 30 -19.44 -15.82 -9.02
C ALA A 30 -20.50 -15.86 -7.90
N GLY A 31 -20.09 -15.57 -6.67
CA GLY A 31 -20.95 -15.60 -5.48
C GLY A 31 -21.65 -14.27 -5.17
N GLN A 32 -21.40 -13.21 -5.95
CA GLN A 32 -21.97 -11.87 -5.74
C GLN A 32 -21.75 -11.31 -4.32
N TYR A 33 -20.56 -11.51 -3.76
CA TYR A 33 -20.18 -10.98 -2.46
C TYR A 33 -18.77 -10.38 -2.51
N THR A 34 -18.44 -9.57 -1.52
CA THR A 34 -17.10 -8.97 -1.37
C THR A 34 -16.44 -9.44 -0.07
N VAL A 35 -15.12 -9.58 -0.09
CA VAL A 35 -14.32 -9.69 1.13
C VAL A 35 -13.88 -8.31 1.58
N GLU A 36 -13.67 -8.15 2.88
CA GLU A 36 -13.08 -6.93 3.43
C GLU A 36 -11.66 -6.72 2.88
N GLY A 37 -11.27 -5.45 2.68
CA GLY A 37 -9.93 -5.12 2.19
C GLY A 37 -8.79 -5.59 3.12
N TRP A 38 -9.08 -5.89 4.39
CA TRP A 38 -8.09 -6.37 5.37
C TRP A 38 -8.15 -7.89 5.59
N LYS A 39 -8.95 -8.60 4.79
CA LYS A 39 -9.08 -10.06 4.92
C LYS A 39 -7.71 -10.72 4.75
N PRO A 40 -7.25 -11.58 5.69
CA PRO A 40 -5.96 -12.25 5.56
C PRO A 40 -5.81 -12.99 4.23
N VAL A 41 -4.59 -12.97 3.65
CA VAL A 41 -4.20 -13.54 2.34
C VAL A 41 -4.78 -12.77 1.14
N VAL A 42 -6.09 -12.51 1.13
CA VAL A 42 -6.81 -12.09 -0.09
C VAL A 42 -7.23 -10.62 -0.12
N GLY A 43 -7.19 -9.93 1.02
CA GLY A 43 -7.63 -8.55 1.17
C GLY A 43 -6.76 -7.56 0.40
N GLU A 44 -7.38 -6.58 -0.23
CA GLU A 44 -6.72 -5.56 -1.07
C GLU A 44 -5.66 -4.74 -0.32
N PHE A 45 -5.88 -4.42 0.94
CA PHE A 45 -5.10 -3.42 1.67
C PHE A 45 -3.95 -3.99 2.52
N LEU A 46 -3.75 -5.32 2.54
CA LEU A 46 -2.74 -5.97 3.38
C LEU A 46 -1.31 -5.45 3.18
N TYR A 47 -0.98 -5.00 1.97
CA TYR A 47 0.35 -4.48 1.59
C TYR A 47 0.32 -3.00 1.21
N THR A 48 -0.78 -2.33 1.55
CA THR A 48 -0.94 -0.89 1.38
C THR A 48 -0.52 -0.16 2.66
N ARG A 49 0.30 0.88 2.57
CA ARG A 49 0.74 1.69 3.72
C ARG A 49 0.53 3.17 3.49
N GLU A 50 -0.07 3.81 4.50
CA GLU A 50 -0.26 5.27 4.55
C GLU A 50 0.70 5.93 5.57
N SER A 51 0.86 5.30 6.73
CA SER A 51 1.58 5.88 7.87
C SER A 51 3.04 6.14 7.54
N GLY A 52 3.48 7.39 7.69
CA GLY A 52 4.86 7.79 7.42
C GLY A 52 5.90 6.99 8.18
N GLY A 53 5.62 6.61 9.44
CA GLY A 53 6.54 5.80 10.25
C GLY A 53 6.61 4.33 9.83
N VAL A 54 5.60 3.83 9.10
CA VAL A 54 5.63 2.48 8.52
C VAL A 54 6.25 2.53 7.13
N VAL A 55 5.96 3.59 6.36
CA VAL A 55 6.57 3.83 5.05
C VAL A 55 8.07 4.03 5.16
N SER A 56 8.57 4.70 6.21
CA SER A 56 10.02 4.82 6.44
C SER A 56 10.73 3.48 6.61
N GLN A 57 10.01 2.41 6.95
CA GLN A 57 10.51 1.05 7.12
C GLN A 57 10.33 0.18 5.87
N PHE A 58 9.85 0.71 4.73
CA PHE A 58 9.66 -0.09 3.51
C PHE A 58 10.92 -0.82 3.03
N HIS A 59 12.09 -0.27 3.36
CA HIS A 59 13.41 -0.84 3.07
C HIS A 59 13.74 -2.09 3.90
N VAL A 60 12.99 -2.36 4.97
CA VAL A 60 13.06 -3.59 5.78
C VAL A 60 11.67 -4.26 5.80
N PRO A 61 11.29 -5.00 4.75
CA PRO A 61 9.95 -5.59 4.64
C PRO A 61 9.53 -6.39 5.87
N ASP A 62 10.44 -7.18 6.45
CA ASP A 62 10.20 -8.05 7.60
C ASP A 62 9.76 -7.29 8.87
N SER A 63 10.02 -5.98 8.98
CA SER A 63 9.57 -5.19 10.13
C SER A 63 8.10 -4.75 10.01
N ILE A 64 7.51 -4.86 8.82
CA ILE A 64 6.15 -4.37 8.53
C ILE A 64 5.26 -5.40 7.81
N GLU A 65 5.81 -6.57 7.48
CA GLU A 65 5.14 -7.67 6.79
C GLU A 65 5.40 -8.98 7.54
N PRO A 66 4.36 -9.67 8.05
CA PRO A 66 4.54 -10.96 8.73
C PRO A 66 4.96 -12.08 7.76
N TYR A 67 4.75 -11.88 6.46
CA TYR A 67 5.23 -12.72 5.37
C TYR A 67 5.30 -11.88 4.09
N SER A 68 6.26 -12.19 3.22
CA SER A 68 6.49 -11.45 1.97
C SER A 68 5.22 -11.38 1.12
N SER A 69 4.96 -10.19 0.55
CA SER A 69 3.92 -9.97 -0.45
C SER A 69 3.96 -10.96 -1.62
N GLU A 70 5.15 -11.42 -1.99
CA GLU A 70 5.38 -12.37 -3.08
C GLU A 70 4.74 -13.74 -2.82
N VAL A 71 4.64 -14.16 -1.54
CA VAL A 71 4.04 -15.45 -1.16
C VAL A 71 2.58 -15.54 -1.61
N VAL A 72 1.88 -14.41 -1.64
CA VAL A 72 0.46 -14.33 -2.00
C VAL A 72 0.23 -13.55 -3.29
N GLY A 73 1.28 -13.26 -4.06
CA GLY A 73 1.20 -12.49 -5.30
C GLY A 73 0.61 -11.09 -5.10
N ALA A 74 0.90 -10.46 -3.96
CA ALA A 74 0.44 -9.09 -3.69
C ALA A 74 1.50 -8.06 -4.09
N GLU A 75 1.04 -6.89 -4.51
CA GLU A 75 1.90 -5.73 -4.74
C GLU A 75 1.94 -4.84 -3.50
N ARG A 76 3.13 -4.31 -3.18
CA ARG A 76 3.29 -3.31 -2.13
C ARG A 76 2.86 -1.96 -2.68
N LYS A 77 2.02 -1.24 -1.93
CA LYS A 77 1.50 0.08 -2.35
C LYS A 77 1.69 1.12 -1.26
N ILE A 78 2.14 2.30 -1.66
CA ILE A 78 2.12 3.49 -0.79
C ILE A 78 0.91 4.33 -1.18
N VAL A 79 0.18 4.80 -0.17
CA VAL A 79 -0.94 5.72 -0.35
C VAL A 79 -0.71 6.97 0.48
N LEU A 80 -1.26 8.09 0.03
CA LEU A 80 -1.10 9.38 0.68
C LEU A 80 -2.38 9.79 1.41
N GLY A 81 -2.22 10.46 2.54
CA GLY A 81 -3.33 10.87 3.40
C GLY A 81 -2.85 11.60 4.65
N LYS A 82 -3.76 11.74 5.62
CA LYS A 82 -3.50 12.45 6.89
C LYS A 82 -2.29 11.87 7.66
N LYS A 83 -2.04 10.57 7.54
CA LYS A 83 -0.95 9.89 8.27
C LYS A 83 0.38 9.83 7.50
N SER A 84 0.46 10.43 6.31
CA SER A 84 1.69 10.45 5.53
C SER A 84 2.85 11.14 6.27
N GLY A 85 4.08 10.77 5.90
CA GLY A 85 5.31 11.41 6.36
C GLY A 85 6.20 11.83 5.19
N LEU A 86 7.36 12.41 5.48
CA LEU A 86 8.31 12.86 4.45
C LEU A 86 8.77 11.71 3.54
N ALA A 87 9.01 10.52 4.12
CA ALA A 87 9.31 9.31 3.36
C ALA A 87 8.18 8.94 2.39
N SER A 88 6.91 9.17 2.76
CA SER A 88 5.78 8.93 1.88
C SER A 88 5.81 9.83 0.64
N ILE A 89 6.19 11.10 0.81
CA ILE A 89 6.29 12.06 -0.30
C ILE A 89 7.42 11.68 -1.26
N ASP A 90 8.60 11.36 -0.72
CA ASP A 90 9.76 10.94 -1.53
C ASP A 90 9.46 9.65 -2.31
N MET A 91 8.94 8.63 -1.63
CA MET A 91 8.66 7.34 -2.26
C MET A 91 7.52 7.43 -3.29
N LYS A 92 6.43 8.14 -2.98
CA LYS A 92 5.33 8.33 -3.94
C LYS A 92 5.76 9.20 -5.12
N GLY A 93 6.59 10.22 -4.88
CA GLY A 93 7.22 11.02 -5.94
C GLY A 93 8.02 10.15 -6.90
N LYS A 94 8.90 9.29 -6.38
CA LYS A 94 9.67 8.32 -7.18
C LYS A 94 8.78 7.33 -7.93
N GLU A 95 7.77 6.77 -7.27
CA GLU A 95 6.78 5.85 -7.87
C GLU A 95 6.08 6.49 -9.10
N LEU A 96 5.79 7.79 -9.03
CA LEU A 96 5.13 8.54 -10.08
C LEU A 96 6.08 9.24 -11.06
N GLY A 97 7.40 9.07 -10.92
CA GLY A 97 8.40 9.72 -11.77
C GLY A 97 8.54 11.24 -11.58
N LEU A 98 8.17 11.76 -10.39
CA LEU A 98 8.25 13.18 -10.05
C LEU A 98 9.58 13.53 -9.39
N THR A 99 10.19 14.64 -9.80
CA THR A 99 11.38 15.20 -9.16
C THR A 99 10.96 16.22 -8.12
N ILE A 100 11.12 15.90 -6.83
CA ILE A 100 10.72 16.76 -5.71
C ILE A 100 11.96 17.22 -4.93
N PRO A 101 12.31 18.53 -4.99
CA PRO A 101 13.38 19.11 -4.18
C PRO A 101 13.18 18.87 -2.69
N GLU A 102 14.25 18.62 -1.94
CA GLU A 102 14.17 18.25 -0.52
C GLU A 102 13.53 19.35 0.35
N ASP A 103 13.85 20.61 0.06
CA ASP A 103 13.33 21.80 0.72
C ASP A 103 11.81 21.98 0.50
N LYS A 104 11.26 21.44 -0.60
CA LYS A 104 9.82 21.49 -0.92
C LYS A 104 9.00 20.35 -0.31
N ARG A 105 9.63 19.26 0.16
CA ARG A 105 8.92 18.07 0.68
C ARG A 105 8.05 18.38 1.90
N GLY A 106 8.50 19.29 2.76
CA GLY A 106 7.76 19.69 3.96
C GLY A 106 6.45 20.40 3.63
N GLU A 107 6.49 21.31 2.66
CA GLU A 107 5.33 22.06 2.17
C GLU A 107 4.33 21.13 1.46
N ILE A 108 4.81 20.27 0.56
CA ILE A 108 3.98 19.26 -0.11
C ILE A 108 3.31 18.31 0.91
N LEU A 109 4.05 17.89 1.94
CA LEU A 109 3.50 17.03 2.99
C LEU A 109 2.35 17.70 3.75
N ALA A 110 2.47 19.01 4.02
CA ALA A 110 1.42 19.77 4.69
C ALA A 110 0.13 19.77 3.85
N GLU A 111 0.23 20.13 2.57
CA GLU A 111 -0.93 20.12 1.66
C GLU A 111 -1.56 18.73 1.52
N VAL A 112 -0.74 17.67 1.39
CA VAL A 112 -1.24 16.27 1.34
C VAL A 112 -2.03 15.91 2.59
N LYS A 113 -1.54 16.28 3.78
CA LYS A 113 -2.24 16.02 5.04
C LYS A 113 -3.53 16.82 5.15
N ASP A 114 -3.54 18.05 4.64
CA ASP A 114 -4.70 18.93 4.67
C ASP A 114 -5.81 18.41 3.74
N ILE A 115 -5.46 17.98 2.52
CA ILE A 115 -6.39 17.31 1.60
C ILE A 115 -6.95 16.05 2.25
N GLY A 116 -6.08 15.19 2.79
CA GLY A 116 -6.50 13.94 3.43
C GLY A 116 -7.39 14.15 4.65
N THR A 117 -7.14 15.20 5.44
CA THR A 117 -7.94 15.56 6.62
C THR A 117 -9.28 16.16 6.23
N SER A 118 -9.29 17.10 5.29
CA SER A 118 -10.49 17.84 4.89
C SER A 118 -11.47 16.95 4.14
N ASN A 119 -10.96 16.13 3.22
CA ASN A 119 -11.79 15.26 2.39
C ASN A 119 -12.10 13.91 3.06
N LYS A 120 -11.48 13.61 4.20
CA LYS A 120 -11.62 12.34 4.95
C LYS A 120 -11.40 11.10 4.07
N ARG A 121 -10.47 11.20 3.12
CA ARG A 121 -10.09 10.12 2.20
C ARG A 121 -8.61 10.20 1.87
N LEU A 122 -8.10 9.17 1.19
CA LEU A 122 -6.77 9.18 0.61
C LEU A 122 -6.68 10.25 -0.49
N VAL A 123 -5.48 10.80 -0.65
CA VAL A 123 -5.11 11.71 -1.74
C VAL A 123 -4.85 10.89 -2.98
N THR A 124 -5.45 11.27 -4.11
CA THR A 124 -5.24 10.58 -5.38
C THR A 124 -3.89 10.95 -5.99
N ASP A 125 -3.37 10.11 -6.89
CA ASP A 125 -2.09 10.40 -7.55
C ASP A 125 -2.16 11.70 -8.38
N ASP A 126 -3.32 12.03 -8.95
CA ASP A 126 -3.53 13.29 -9.70
C ASP A 126 -3.59 14.52 -8.79
N GLU A 127 -4.23 14.41 -7.63
CA GLU A 127 -4.19 15.48 -6.62
C GLU A 127 -2.77 15.72 -6.13
N PHE A 128 -2.03 14.64 -5.89
CA PHE A 128 -0.64 14.74 -5.47
C PHE A 128 0.26 15.38 -6.53
N LYS A 129 0.12 14.99 -7.81
CA LYS A 129 0.82 15.65 -8.93
C LYS A 129 0.50 17.15 -8.96
N GLY A 130 -0.78 17.52 -8.84
CA GLY A 130 -1.19 18.92 -8.81
C GLY A 130 -0.61 19.71 -7.63
N VAL A 131 -0.46 19.09 -6.45
CA VAL A 131 0.25 19.70 -5.31
C VAL A 131 1.72 19.91 -5.64
N VAL A 132 2.40 18.89 -6.16
CA VAL A 132 3.82 18.96 -6.51
C VAL A 132 4.08 20.06 -7.55
N GLU A 133 3.27 20.13 -8.60
CA GLU A 133 3.38 21.17 -9.64
C GLU A 133 3.25 22.59 -9.06
N ARG A 134 2.29 22.83 -8.17
CA ARG A 134 2.08 24.15 -7.55
C ARG A 134 3.21 24.59 -6.62
N VAL A 135 3.85 23.64 -5.92
CA VAL A 135 4.85 23.94 -4.87
C VAL A 135 6.27 24.03 -5.45
N VAL A 136 6.55 23.25 -6.49
CA VAL A 136 7.87 23.18 -7.13
C VAL A 136 8.05 24.25 -8.23
N THR A 137 6.97 24.70 -8.86
CA THR A 137 6.96 25.84 -9.79
C THR A 137 7.04 27.16 -9.03
#